data_AF-A0A935IMH6-F1
#
_entry.id   AF-A0A935IMH6-F1
#
_cell.length_a   1.000
_cell.length_b   1.000
_cell.length_c   1.000
_cell.angle_alpha   90.00
_cell.angle_beta   90.00
_cell.angle_gamma   90.00
#
_symmetry.space_group_name_H-M   'P 1'
#
loop_
_entity.id
_entity.type
_entity.pdbx_description
1 polymer ?
#
loop_
_entity_poly.entity_id
_entity_poly.type
_entity_poly.pdbx_seq_one_letter_code
_entity_poly.pdbx_strand_id
1 'polypeptide(L)'
;MTTLRDRLAAKSRRRVVVPVQVAEMSEEAAAELLDLQRTALAAAQSGDMASLDGLNDRADSLREGTTVPVAFTATPAFDKVLGAYPDSEGGTDWLAALPMLAGLCAEDESLQDDAVWVELLDSWSHGEKLTLWSALVGVNTVALSPHIPKG
;
A
#
# COMPACT_ATOMS: atom_id res chain seq x y z
N MET A 1 -26.95 -17.96 -13.27
CA MET A 1 -26.83 -18.58 -11.93
C MET A 1 -25.37 -18.48 -11.50
N THR A 2 -25.07 -17.60 -10.54
CA THR A 2 -23.71 -17.42 -10.00
C THR A 2 -23.34 -18.64 -9.17
N THR A 3 -22.26 -19.33 -9.53
CA THR A 3 -21.84 -20.56 -8.85
C THR A 3 -21.22 -20.24 -7.48
N LEU A 4 -21.14 -21.22 -6.58
CA LEU A 4 -20.41 -21.08 -5.31
C LEU A 4 -18.93 -20.70 -5.56
N ARG A 5 -18.36 -21.16 -6.68
CA ARG A 5 -17.01 -20.80 -7.14
C ARG A 5 -16.91 -19.33 -7.49
N ASP A 6 -17.89 -18.77 -8.21
CA ASP A 6 -17.92 -17.34 -8.55
C ASP A 6 -18.13 -16.48 -7.30
N ARG A 7 -18.95 -16.95 -6.36
CA ARG A 7 -19.18 -16.29 -5.08
C ARG A 7 -17.94 -16.31 -4.20
N LEU A 8 -17.19 -17.41 -4.18
CA LEU A 8 -15.92 -17.50 -3.46
C LEU A 8 -14.82 -16.70 -4.14
N ALA A 9 -14.72 -16.73 -5.47
CA ALA A 9 -13.75 -15.95 -6.23
C ALA A 9 -13.99 -14.43 -6.09
N ALA A 10 -15.26 -13.99 -6.03
CA ALA A 10 -15.61 -12.59 -5.76
C ALA A 10 -15.33 -12.20 -4.30
N LYS A 11 -15.50 -13.12 -3.35
CA LYS A 11 -15.26 -12.88 -1.91
C LYS A 11 -13.80 -13.09 -1.50
N SER A 12 -12.96 -13.70 -2.34
CA SER A 12 -11.56 -14.02 -2.06
C SER A 12 -10.56 -13.12 -2.78
N ARG A 13 -10.99 -12.10 -3.53
CA ARG A 13 -10.04 -11.14 -4.09
C ARG A 13 -9.40 -10.42 -2.92
N ARG A 14 -8.11 -10.68 -2.72
CA ARG A 14 -7.33 -10.10 -1.62
C ARG A 14 -7.37 -8.60 -1.81
N ARG A 15 -7.68 -7.91 -0.72
CA ARG A 15 -7.87 -6.47 -0.68
C ARG A 15 -6.90 -5.88 0.32
N VAL A 16 -6.22 -4.82 -0.06
CA VAL A 16 -5.40 -4.00 0.83
C VAL A 16 -5.89 -2.57 0.73
N VAL A 17 -5.93 -1.86 1.86
CA VAL A 17 -6.23 -0.43 1.89
C VAL A 17 -4.93 0.28 2.21
N VAL A 18 -4.53 1.21 1.35
CA VAL A 18 -3.33 2.03 1.52
C VAL A 18 -3.77 3.48 1.67
N PRO A 19 -3.28 4.21 2.69
CA PRO A 19 -3.49 5.65 2.77
C PRO A 19 -2.68 6.34 1.66
N VAL A 20 -3.38 6.97 0.71
CA VAL A 20 -2.80 7.71 -0.41
C VAL A 20 -2.80 9.18 -0.03
N GLN A 21 -1.63 9.81 0.00
CA GLN A 21 -1.54 11.24 0.27
C GLN A 21 -2.10 12.05 -0.92
N VAL A 22 -3.09 12.90 -0.62
CA VAL A 22 -3.80 13.75 -1.60
C VAL A 22 -3.61 15.24 -1.35
N ALA A 23 -3.02 15.60 -0.20
CA ALA A 23 -2.68 16.97 0.14
C ALA A 23 -1.33 17.01 0.87
N GLU A 24 -0.61 18.12 0.70
CA GLU A 24 0.62 18.36 1.45
C GLU A 24 0.29 18.50 2.94
N MET A 25 1.06 17.79 3.76
CA MET A 25 1.02 17.93 5.21
C MET A 25 1.76 19.21 5.60
N SER A 26 1.26 19.96 6.60
CA SER A 26 1.96 21.16 7.07
C SER A 26 3.33 20.79 7.66
N GLU A 27 4.29 21.72 7.63
CA GLU A 27 5.63 21.49 8.19
C GLU A 27 5.58 21.13 9.68
N GLU A 28 4.65 21.71 10.43
CA GLU A 28 4.44 21.40 11.84
C GLU A 28 3.93 19.97 12.05
N ALA A 29 2.96 19.53 11.23
CA ALA A 29 2.43 18.17 11.30
C ALA A 29 3.49 17.14 10.85
N ALA A 30 4.32 17.47 9.87
CA ALA A 30 5.45 16.65 9.44
C ALA A 30 6.51 16.48 10.55
N ALA A 31 6.83 17.57 11.25
CA ALA A 31 7.75 17.54 12.39
C ALA A 31 7.19 16.71 13.55
N GLU A 32 5.90 16.87 13.88
CA GLU A 32 5.23 16.06 14.92
C GLU A 32 5.23 14.57 14.55
N LEU A 33 4.97 14.24 13.28
CA LEU A 33 4.95 12.85 12.81
C LEU A 33 6.33 12.19 12.87
N LEU A 34 7.40 12.92 12.55
CA LEU A 34 8.79 12.45 12.71
C LEU A 34 9.14 12.18 14.18
N ASP A 35 8.68 13.03 15.10
CA ASP A 35 8.91 12.85 16.53
C ASP A 35 8.16 11.64 17.09
N LEU A 36 6.91 11.45 16.65
CA LEU A 36 6.11 10.26 16.97
C LEU A 36 6.79 8.98 16.47
N GLN A 37 7.33 8.97 15.25
CA GLN A 37 8.06 7.80 14.71
C GLN A 37 9.32 7.47 15.52
N ARG A 38 10.09 8.48 15.93
CA ARG A 38 11.28 8.29 16.79
C ARG A 38 10.90 7.73 18.14
N THR A 39 9.83 8.26 18.73
CA THR A 39 9.30 7.80 20.02
C THR A 39 8.76 6.37 19.91
N ALA A 40 8.05 6.04 18.83
CA ALA A 40 7.56 4.70 18.57
C ALA A 40 8.71 3.69 18.40
N LEU A 41 9.77 4.06 17.68
CA LEU A 41 10.96 3.21 17.55
C LEU A 41 11.61 2.95 18.91
N ALA A 42 11.74 3.97 19.76
CA ALA A 42 12.29 3.81 21.11
C ALA A 42 11.39 2.91 21.99
N ALA A 43 10.07 3.10 21.94
CA ALA A 43 9.10 2.28 22.64
C ALA A 43 9.18 0.80 22.19
N ALA A 44 9.23 0.55 20.88
CA ALA A 44 9.37 -0.79 20.32
C ALA A 44 10.68 -1.47 20.76
N GLN A 45 11.79 -0.74 20.79
CA GLN A 45 13.08 -1.25 21.27
C GLN A 45 13.06 -1.58 22.77
N SER A 46 12.26 -0.87 23.56
CA SER A 46 12.10 -1.10 25.00
C SER A 46 11.05 -2.18 25.34
N GLY A 47 10.27 -2.66 24.37
CA GLY A 47 9.20 -3.63 24.57
C GLY A 47 7.91 -3.04 25.16
N ASP A 48 7.77 -1.71 25.18
CA ASP A 48 6.57 -1.03 25.67
C ASP A 48 5.50 -0.92 24.58
N MET A 49 4.74 -2.01 24.43
CA MET A 49 3.70 -2.11 23.40
C MET A 49 2.47 -1.23 23.67
N ALA A 50 2.19 -0.89 24.94
CA ALA A 50 1.02 -0.08 25.29
C ALA A 50 1.17 1.38 24.83
N SER A 51 2.39 1.89 24.87
CA SER A 51 2.72 3.23 24.35
C SER A 51 2.66 3.31 22.82
N LEU A 52 2.83 2.19 22.11
CA LEU A 52 2.79 2.17 20.64
C LEU A 52 1.39 2.44 20.09
N ASP A 53 0.34 1.89 20.72
CA ASP A 53 -1.04 2.08 20.25
C ASP A 53 -1.43 3.57 20.27
N GLY A 54 -1.14 4.28 21.37
CA GLY A 54 -1.43 5.72 21.48
C GLY A 54 -0.59 6.58 20.53
N LEU A 55 0.64 6.19 20.22
CA LEU A 55 1.48 6.88 19.24
C LEU A 55 0.96 6.67 17.81
N ASN A 56 0.47 5.46 17.49
CA ASN A 56 -0.14 5.16 16.20
C ASN A 56 -1.44 5.94 15.99
N ASP A 57 -2.34 5.96 16.98
CA ASP A 57 -3.59 6.73 16.91
C ASP A 57 -3.33 8.22 16.66
N ARG A 58 -2.29 8.77 17.32
CA ARG A 58 -1.89 10.17 17.14
C ARG A 58 -1.30 10.43 15.76
N ALA A 59 -0.46 9.52 15.25
CA ALA A 59 0.09 9.61 13.91
C ALA A 59 -1.01 9.51 12.83
N ASP A 60 -2.01 8.66 13.05
CA ASP A 60 -3.15 8.52 12.14
C ASP A 60 -4.04 9.76 12.15
N SER A 61 -4.24 10.38 13.31
CA SER A 61 -4.96 11.66 13.42
C SER A 61 -4.27 12.80 12.65
N LEU A 62 -2.94 12.83 12.60
CA LEU A 62 -2.19 13.83 11.81
C LEU A 62 -2.31 13.59 10.30
N ARG A 63 -2.51 12.32 9.91
CA ARG A 63 -2.77 11.93 8.51
C ARG A 63 -4.23 12.12 8.11
N GLU A 64 -5.13 12.26 9.08
CA GLU A 64 -6.56 12.45 8.86
C GLU A 64 -6.79 13.81 8.18
N GLY A 65 -7.24 13.78 6.92
CA GLY A 65 -7.45 14.97 6.09
C GLY A 65 -6.35 15.26 5.06
N THR A 66 -5.18 14.63 5.16
CA THR A 66 -4.11 14.69 4.13
C THR A 66 -4.04 13.43 3.29
N THR A 67 -4.62 12.34 3.79
CA THR A 67 -4.64 11.03 3.14
C THR A 67 -6.05 10.55 2.88
N VAL A 68 -6.23 9.83 1.77
CA VAL A 68 -7.47 9.14 1.41
C VAL A 68 -7.20 7.64 1.40
N PRO A 69 -8.03 6.81 2.06
CA PRO A 69 -7.88 5.36 2.00
C PRO A 69 -8.26 4.86 0.60
N VAL A 70 -7.29 4.33 -0.14
CA VAL A 70 -7.53 3.72 -1.45
C VAL A 70 -7.44 2.20 -1.33
N ALA A 71 -8.45 1.52 -1.86
CA ALA A 71 -8.51 0.08 -1.85
C ALA A 71 -7.95 -0.52 -3.15
N PHE A 72 -7.10 -1.52 -2.98
CA PHE A 72 -6.48 -2.26 -4.07
C PHE A 72 -6.80 -3.74 -3.97
N THR A 73 -6.95 -4.38 -5.12
CA THR A 73 -7.14 -5.82 -5.26
C THR A 73 -6.09 -6.45 -6.16
N ALA A 74 -5.85 -7.75 -5.96
CA ALA A 74 -4.95 -8.50 -6.83
C ALA A 74 -5.41 -8.47 -8.29
N THR A 75 -4.45 -8.28 -9.20
CA THR A 75 -4.68 -8.25 -10.65
C THR A 75 -4.09 -9.51 -11.30
N PRO A 76 -4.82 -10.17 -12.23
CA PRO A 76 -4.29 -11.31 -12.98
C PRO A 76 -3.16 -10.90 -13.95
N ALA A 77 -2.99 -9.60 -14.20
CA ALA A 77 -1.95 -9.08 -15.09
C ALA A 77 -0.60 -8.85 -14.39
N PHE A 78 -0.45 -9.20 -13.12
CA PHE A 78 0.73 -8.90 -12.30
C PHE A 78 2.06 -9.29 -12.99
N ASP A 79 2.23 -10.56 -13.36
CA ASP A 79 3.46 -11.03 -14.01
C ASP A 79 3.70 -10.37 -15.37
N LYS A 80 2.63 -10.04 -16.09
CA LYS A 80 2.71 -9.33 -17.38
C LYS A 80 3.23 -7.92 -17.19
N VAL A 81 2.79 -7.23 -16.14
CA VAL A 81 3.29 -5.88 -15.80
C VAL A 81 4.76 -5.97 -15.43
N LEU A 82 5.15 -6.89 -14.54
CA LEU A 82 6.56 -7.03 -14.15
C LEU A 82 7.49 -7.29 -15.34
N GLY A 83 7.05 -8.10 -16.30
CA GLY A 83 7.82 -8.39 -17.52
C GLY A 83 7.82 -7.25 -18.56
N ALA A 84 6.89 -6.29 -18.48
CA ALA A 84 6.82 -5.16 -19.41
C ALA A 84 7.79 -4.03 -19.06
N TYR A 85 8.30 -4.00 -17.83
CA TYR A 85 9.21 -2.98 -17.32
C TYR A 85 10.53 -3.61 -16.83
N PRO A 86 11.38 -4.12 -17.73
CA PRO A 86 12.67 -4.68 -17.33
C PRO A 86 13.66 -3.59 -16.87
N ASP A 87 14.42 -3.86 -15.82
CA ASP A 87 15.58 -3.04 -15.46
C ASP A 87 16.85 -3.44 -16.25
N SER A 88 17.96 -2.74 -16.03
CA SER A 88 19.24 -3.02 -16.72
C SER A 88 19.90 -4.34 -16.31
N GLU A 89 19.49 -4.95 -15.20
CA GLU A 89 20.04 -6.18 -14.65
C GLU A 89 19.15 -7.41 -14.92
N GLY A 90 18.03 -7.23 -15.63
CA GLY A 90 17.07 -8.29 -15.96
C GLY A 90 16.02 -8.54 -14.87
N GLY A 91 15.94 -7.68 -13.85
CA GLY A 91 14.83 -7.57 -12.91
C GLY A 91 13.71 -6.66 -13.45
N THR A 92 12.84 -6.20 -12.56
CA THR A 92 11.78 -5.24 -12.89
C THR A 92 12.16 -3.86 -12.40
N ASP A 93 12.10 -2.87 -13.29
CA ASP A 93 12.09 -1.45 -12.91
C ASP A 93 10.75 -1.16 -12.22
N TRP A 94 10.75 -1.36 -10.91
CA TRP A 94 9.56 -1.24 -10.08
C TRP A 94 9.03 0.20 -10.03
N LEU A 95 9.89 1.21 -10.16
CA LEU A 95 9.47 2.61 -10.18
C LEU A 95 8.69 2.90 -11.46
N ALA A 96 9.16 2.41 -12.61
CA ALA A 96 8.46 2.55 -13.88
C ALA A 96 7.18 1.71 -13.94
N ALA A 97 7.16 0.52 -13.30
CA ALA A 97 6.01 -0.36 -13.26
C ALA A 97 4.90 0.09 -12.29
N LEU A 98 5.25 0.87 -11.26
CA LEU A 98 4.36 1.22 -10.15
C LEU A 98 3.05 1.89 -10.59
N PRO A 99 3.03 2.91 -11.49
CA PRO A 99 1.78 3.57 -11.88
C PRO A 99 0.80 2.62 -12.56
N MET A 100 1.31 1.82 -13.51
CA MET A 100 0.52 0.81 -14.23
C MET A 100 -0.04 -0.24 -13.26
N LEU A 101 0.79 -0.70 -12.32
CA LEU A 101 0.36 -1.71 -11.35
C LEU A 101 -0.68 -1.14 -10.37
N ALA A 102 -0.51 0.10 -9.91
CA ALA A 102 -1.45 0.78 -9.04
C ALA A 102 -2.82 0.94 -9.71
N GLY A 103 -2.85 1.40 -10.98
CA GLY A 103 -4.08 1.52 -11.77
C GLY A 103 -4.79 0.17 -11.95
N LEU A 104 -4.05 -0.88 -12.33
CA LEU A 104 -4.62 -2.22 -12.52
C LEU A 104 -5.10 -2.88 -11.22
N CYS A 105 -4.58 -2.47 -10.07
CA CYS A 105 -5.01 -2.98 -8.78
C CYS A 105 -6.11 -2.13 -8.14
N ALA A 106 -6.32 -0.89 -8.56
CA ALA A 106 -7.30 0.02 -7.94
C ALA A 106 -8.74 -0.50 -8.07
N GLU A 107 -9.48 -0.55 -6.96
CA GLU A 107 -10.92 -0.88 -6.99
C GLU A 107 -11.76 0.26 -7.57
N ASP A 108 -11.34 1.51 -7.36
CA ASP A 108 -12.04 2.70 -7.86
C ASP A 108 -11.72 2.93 -9.35
N GLU A 109 -12.74 2.95 -10.19
CA GLU A 109 -12.61 3.15 -11.64
C GLU A 109 -11.93 4.47 -12.00
N SER A 110 -12.11 5.52 -11.20
CA SER A 110 -11.45 6.82 -11.42
C SER A 110 -9.94 6.79 -11.21
N LEU A 111 -9.46 5.77 -10.49
CA LEU A 111 -8.05 5.54 -10.20
C LEU A 111 -7.47 4.40 -11.06
N GLN A 112 -8.18 3.88 -12.06
CA GLN A 112 -7.63 2.81 -12.92
C GLN A 112 -6.75 3.34 -14.05
N ASP A 113 -6.74 4.65 -14.28
CA ASP A 113 -5.89 5.33 -15.25
C ASP A 113 -4.46 5.45 -14.71
N ASP A 114 -3.46 5.02 -15.49
CA ASP A 114 -2.06 5.08 -15.11
C ASP A 114 -1.53 6.52 -15.05
N ALA A 115 -2.08 7.43 -15.85
CA ALA A 115 -1.70 8.84 -15.83
C ALA A 115 -1.98 9.51 -14.48
N VAL A 116 -3.10 9.15 -13.83
CA VAL A 116 -3.46 9.64 -12.48
C VAL A 116 -2.39 9.22 -11.46
N TRP A 117 -1.91 7.98 -11.55
CA TRP A 117 -0.86 7.50 -10.67
C TRP A 117 0.50 8.12 -10.98
N VAL A 118 0.83 8.39 -12.23
CA VAL A 118 2.07 9.11 -12.58
C VAL A 118 2.11 10.48 -11.89
N GLU A 119 1.01 11.24 -11.98
CA GLU A 119 0.92 12.57 -11.36
C GLU A 119 0.98 12.51 -9.83
N LEU A 120 0.20 11.61 -9.21
CA LEU A 120 0.19 11.44 -7.75
C LEU A 120 1.57 11.04 -7.24
N LEU A 121 2.18 10.05 -7.87
CA LEU A 121 3.47 9.51 -7.43
C LEU A 121 4.60 10.51 -7.65
N ASP A 122 4.53 11.45 -8.58
CA ASP A 122 5.61 12.43 -8.76
C ASP A 122 5.86 13.25 -7.49
N SER A 123 4.79 13.62 -6.78
CA SER A 123 4.84 14.34 -5.51
C SER A 123 5.29 13.49 -4.31
N TRP A 124 5.30 12.16 -4.45
CA TRP A 124 5.57 11.24 -3.35
C TRP A 124 7.06 11.00 -3.12
N SER A 125 7.42 10.85 -1.86
CA SER A 125 8.74 10.40 -1.46
C SER A 125 9.02 8.97 -1.91
N HIS A 126 10.30 8.61 -1.97
CA HIS A 126 10.72 7.25 -2.29
C HIS A 126 10.16 6.20 -1.32
N GLY A 127 10.03 6.54 -0.03
CA GLY A 127 9.52 5.64 1.00
C GLY A 127 8.04 5.31 0.82
N GLU A 128 7.23 6.29 0.41
CA GLU A 128 5.81 6.10 0.11
C GLU A 128 5.60 5.24 -1.13
N LYS A 129 6.37 5.51 -2.19
CA LYS A 129 6.41 4.69 -3.41
C LYS A 129 6.75 3.23 -3.08
N LEU A 130 7.76 3.01 -2.24
CA LEU A 130 8.19 1.67 -1.82
C LEU A 130 7.12 0.97 -0.96
N THR A 131 6.41 1.71 -0.13
CA THR A 131 5.32 1.19 0.71
C THR A 131 4.14 0.75 -0.16
N LEU A 132 3.73 1.58 -1.12
CA LEU A 132 2.71 1.22 -2.09
C LEU A 132 3.13 0.00 -2.90
N TRP A 133 4.36 0.00 -3.44
CA TRP A 133 4.90 -1.16 -4.16
C TRP A 133 4.84 -2.44 -3.32
N SER A 134 5.28 -2.39 -2.06
CA SER A 134 5.26 -3.54 -1.15
C SER A 134 3.83 -4.03 -0.89
N ALA A 135 2.85 -3.13 -0.76
CA ALA A 135 1.45 -3.49 -0.60
C ALA A 135 0.87 -4.15 -1.86
N LEU A 136 1.19 -3.62 -3.05
CA LEU A 136 0.75 -4.16 -4.34
C LEU A 136 1.41 -5.52 -4.64
N VAL A 137 2.70 -5.67 -4.36
CA VAL A 137 3.37 -6.98 -4.43
C VAL A 137 2.73 -7.93 -3.43
N GLY A 138 2.49 -7.50 -2.18
CA GLY A 138 1.86 -8.33 -1.14
C GLY A 138 0.49 -8.86 -1.55
N VAL A 139 -0.40 -7.99 -2.06
CA VAL A 139 -1.75 -8.42 -2.47
C VAL A 139 -1.70 -9.42 -3.63
N ASN A 140 -0.73 -9.29 -4.54
CA ASN A 140 -0.57 -10.15 -5.71
C ASN A 140 0.25 -11.43 -5.44
N THR A 141 1.19 -11.42 -4.50
CA THR A 141 2.17 -12.52 -4.30
C THR A 141 2.00 -13.33 -3.03
N VAL A 142 1.20 -12.87 -2.04
CA VAL A 142 0.93 -13.66 -0.83
C VAL A 142 0.09 -14.88 -1.21
N ALA A 143 0.72 -15.93 -1.73
CA ALA A 143 0.20 -17.28 -1.65
C ALA A 143 -0.27 -17.47 -0.20
N LEU A 144 -1.48 -17.98 -0.02
CA LEU A 144 -2.04 -18.37 1.27
C LEU A 144 -0.89 -18.84 2.16
N SER A 145 -0.49 -18.08 3.20
CA SER A 145 0.24 -18.72 4.28
C SER A 145 -0.65 -19.89 4.66
N PRO A 146 -0.19 -21.15 4.56
CA PRO A 146 -1.01 -22.27 4.98
C PRO A 146 -1.37 -21.95 6.41
N HIS A 147 -2.65 -21.72 6.66
CA HIS A 147 -3.18 -21.58 8.00
C HIS A 147 -2.76 -22.87 8.71
N ILE A 148 -1.69 -22.83 9.50
CA ILE A 148 -1.38 -23.90 10.45
C ILE A 148 -2.52 -23.79 11.45
N PRO A 149 -3.48 -24.74 11.49
CA PRO A 149 -4.51 -24.72 12.50
C PRO A 149 -3.80 -24.78 13.84
N LYS A 150 -4.11 -23.88 14.76
CA LYS A 150 -3.70 -24.02 16.16
C LYS A 150 -4.41 -25.28 16.68
N GLY A 151 -3.69 -26.40 16.66
CA GLY A 151 -4.03 -27.62 17.39
C GLY A 151 -3.57 -27.52 18.83
#